data_AF-A0A2W7BZY5-F1
#
_entry.id   AF-A0A2W7BZY5-F1
#
_cell.length_a   1.000
_cell.length_b   1.000
_cell.length_c   1.000
_cell.angle_alpha   90.00
_cell.angle_beta   90.00
_cell.angle_gamma   90.00
#
_symmetry.space_group_name_H-M   'P 1'
#
loop_
_entity.id
_entity.type
_entity.pdbx_description
1 polymer ?
#
loop_
_entity_poly.entity_id
_entity_poly.type
_entity_poly.pdbx_seq_one_letter_code
_entity_poly.pdbx_strand_id
1 'polypeptide(L)'
;MDGKMLARLGAVVFVAVTVVATALELTRKEDRSAIPSVGQSEAGSADSLRGDLIRCRELGEAGTRDPACLRIWAENRRRFLAPAPPAIDRPEAR
;
A
#
# COMPACT_ATOMS: atom_id res chain seq x y z
N MET A 1 -36.47 24.97 -10.56
CA MET A 1 -35.60 24.14 -9.69
C MET A 1 -35.74 24.67 -8.29
N ASP A 2 -36.11 23.81 -7.33
CA ASP A 2 -36.26 24.20 -5.92
C ASP A 2 -34.92 24.63 -5.34
N GLY A 3 -34.73 25.95 -5.17
CA GLY A 3 -33.51 26.52 -4.58
C GLY A 3 -33.22 25.97 -3.17
N LYS A 4 -34.26 25.52 -2.46
CA LYS A 4 -34.13 24.82 -1.18
C LYS A 4 -33.47 23.44 -1.31
N MET A 5 -33.73 22.73 -2.42
CA MET A 5 -33.14 21.43 -2.70
C MET A 5 -31.67 21.58 -3.08
N LEU A 6 -31.34 22.61 -3.87
CA LEU A 6 -29.96 22.95 -4.23
C LEU A 6 -29.12 23.36 -3.02
N ALA A 7 -29.68 24.17 -2.12
CA ALA A 7 -29.01 24.57 -0.88
C ALA A 7 -28.71 23.37 0.04
N ARG A 8 -29.67 22.43 0.17
CA ARG A 8 -29.47 21.19 0.94
C ARG A 8 -28.40 20.30 0.31
N LEU A 9 -28.41 20.16 -1.01
CA LEU A 9 -27.41 19.36 -1.71
C LEU A 9 -26.00 19.94 -1.51
N GLY A 10 -25.85 21.27 -1.64
CA GLY A 10 -24.58 21.94 -1.39
C GLY A 10 -24.06 21.73 0.05
N ALA A 11 -24.95 21.85 1.05
CA ALA A 11 -24.59 21.62 2.45
C ALA A 11 -24.13 20.17 2.71
N VAL A 12 -24.83 19.18 2.15
CA VAL A 12 -24.46 17.77 2.30
C VAL A 12 -23.11 17.48 1.64
N VAL A 13 -22.86 17.99 0.43
CA VAL A 13 -21.58 17.83 -0.26
C VAL A 13 -20.45 18.47 0.56
N PHE A 14 -20.66 19.67 1.10
CA PHE A 14 -19.64 20.33 1.91
C PHE A 14 -19.30 19.53 3.17
N VAL A 15 -20.30 19.02 3.89
CA VAL A 15 -20.09 18.16 5.08
C VAL A 15 -19.38 16.86 4.72
N ALA A 16 -19.71 16.24 3.58
CA ALA A 16 -19.03 15.03 3.12
C ALA A 16 -17.54 15.32 2.83
N VAL A 17 -17.24 16.42 2.13
CA VAL A 17 -15.86 16.81 1.81
C VAL A 17 -15.06 17.11 3.07
N THR A 18 -15.63 17.81 4.06
CA THR A 18 -14.92 18.08 5.32
C THR A 18 -14.61 16.80 6.08
N VAL A 19 -15.57 15.88 6.22
CA VAL A 19 -15.34 14.59 6.91
C VAL A 19 -14.25 13.76 6.24
N VAL A 20 -14.25 13.69 4.90
CA VAL A 20 -13.23 12.94 4.15
C VAL A 20 -11.84 13.56 4.33
N ALA A 21 -11.73 14.89 4.31
CA ALA A 21 -10.47 15.58 4.53
C ALA A 21 -9.89 15.27 5.93
N THR A 22 -10.71 15.32 6.98
CA THR A 22 -10.27 15.00 8.34
C THR A 22 -9.85 13.54 8.48
N ALA A 23 -10.60 12.62 7.85
CA ALA A 23 -10.28 11.20 7.89
C ALA A 23 -8.89 10.93 7.27
N LEU A 24 -8.60 11.51 6.10
CA LEU A 24 -7.29 11.35 5.43
C LEU A 24 -6.12 11.87 6.27
N GLU A 25 -6.32 12.98 6.99
CA GLU A 25 -5.28 13.59 7.81
C GLU A 25 -4.96 12.73 9.05
N LEU A 26 -5.98 12.08 9.62
CA LEU A 26 -5.82 11.10 10.70
C LEU A 26 -5.11 9.83 10.21
N THR A 27 -5.53 9.27 9.07
CA THR A 27 -4.88 8.08 8.50
C THR A 27 -3.41 8.35 8.15
N ARG A 28 -3.11 9.53 7.60
CA ARG A 28 -1.73 9.94 7.26
C ARG A 28 -0.83 10.08 8.50
N LYS A 29 -1.39 10.46 9.65
CA LYS A 29 -0.64 10.55 10.92
C LYS A 29 -0.35 9.16 11.50
N GLU A 30 -1.25 8.21 11.30
CA GLU A 30 -1.08 6.80 11.66
C GLU A 30 0.02 6.12 10.80
N ASP A 31 0.02 6.36 9.49
CA ASP A 31 1.03 5.85 8.54
C ASP A 31 2.47 6.30 8.90
N ARG A 32 2.64 7.50 9.48
CA ARG A 32 3.96 8.00 9.91
C ARG A 32 4.49 7.31 11.17
N SER A 33 3.62 6.72 11.99
CA SER A 33 4.00 6.11 13.27
C SER A 33 4.16 4.59 13.20
N ALA A 34 3.82 3.97 12.07
CA ALA A 34 3.71 2.52 11.93
C ALA A 34 4.80 1.92 11.05
N ILE A 35 6.10 2.21 11.28
CA ILE A 35 7.14 1.30 10.79
C ILE A 35 8.31 1.20 11.77
N PRO A 36 8.35 0.15 12.58
CA PRO A 36 9.60 -0.57 12.78
C PRO A 36 9.36 -2.05 12.47
N SER A 37 10.01 -2.60 11.44
CA SER A 37 10.06 -4.05 11.27
C SER A 37 11.39 -4.51 10.71
N VAL A 38 12.18 -5.10 11.62
CA VAL A 38 13.01 -6.30 11.47
C VAL A 38 13.22 -6.76 10.01
N GLY A 39 14.39 -6.49 9.43
CA GLY A 39 14.79 -7.06 8.14
C GLY A 39 15.58 -6.13 7.24
N GLN A 40 16.65 -5.50 7.73
CA GLN A 40 17.40 -4.50 6.95
C GLN A 40 18.07 -5.06 5.67
N SER A 41 18.28 -6.38 5.58
CA SER A 41 18.83 -7.03 4.38
C SER A 41 17.74 -7.41 3.35
N GLU A 42 16.51 -7.67 3.80
CA GLU A 42 15.34 -7.80 2.93
C GLU A 42 14.85 -6.42 2.47
N ALA A 43 14.99 -5.40 3.31
CA ALA A 43 14.56 -4.03 3.04
C ALA A 43 15.16 -3.47 1.74
N GLY A 44 16.47 -3.64 1.51
CA GLY A 44 17.11 -3.14 0.28
C GLY A 44 16.59 -3.81 -1.01
N SER A 45 16.29 -5.12 -0.97
CA SER A 45 15.68 -5.83 -2.10
C SER A 45 14.17 -5.60 -2.19
N ALA A 46 13.50 -5.37 -1.07
CA ALA A 46 12.09 -5.05 -1.01
C ALA A 46 11.84 -3.64 -1.55
N ASP A 47 12.72 -2.68 -1.26
CA ASP A 47 12.62 -1.31 -1.74
C ASP A 47 12.83 -1.21 -3.26
N SER A 48 13.77 -1.98 -3.83
CA SER A 48 13.93 -2.05 -5.29
C SER A 48 12.73 -2.71 -5.97
N LEU A 49 12.25 -3.85 -5.44
CA LEU A 49 11.06 -4.54 -5.96
C LEU A 49 9.81 -3.66 -5.84
N ARG A 50 9.68 -2.87 -4.77
CA ARG A 50 8.56 -1.94 -4.56
C ARG A 50 8.57 -0.82 -5.59
N GLY A 51 9.74 -0.27 -5.93
CA GLY A 51 9.89 0.71 -7.00
C GLY A 51 9.44 0.18 -8.36
N ASP A 52 9.84 -1.05 -8.69
CA ASP A 52 9.46 -1.68 -9.95
C ASP A 52 7.96 -2.03 -10.00
N LEU A 53 7.37 -2.45 -8.88
CA LEU A 53 5.93 -2.67 -8.77
C LEU A 53 5.12 -1.38 -8.97
N ILE A 54 5.59 -0.25 -8.41
CA ILE A 54 4.94 1.06 -8.60
C ILE A 54 4.98 1.45 -10.07
N ARG A 55 6.16 1.36 -10.71
CA ARG A 55 6.32 1.66 -12.15
C ARG A 55 5.38 0.80 -13.00
N CYS A 56 5.33 -0.52 -12.75
CA CYS A 56 4.46 -1.42 -13.49
C CYS A 56 2.98 -1.15 -13.27
N ARG A 57 2.58 -0.67 -12.10
CA ARG A 57 1.20 -0.24 -11.83
C ARG A 57 0.83 1.05 -12.56
N GLU A 58 1.76 2.01 -12.64
CA GLU A 58 1.56 3.27 -13.35
C GLU A 58 1.38 3.08 -14.87
N LEU A 59 1.94 2.01 -15.43
CA LEU A 59 1.70 1.61 -16.83
C LEU A 59 0.27 1.13 -17.11
N GLY A 60 -0.50 0.73 -16.08
CA GLY A 60 -1.88 0.27 -16.24
C GLY A 60 -2.01 -0.94 -17.16
N GLU A 61 -2.88 -0.86 -18.16
CA GLU A 61 -3.15 -1.97 -19.10
C GLU A 61 -1.88 -2.41 -19.85
N ALA A 62 -1.02 -1.47 -20.25
CA ALA A 62 0.23 -1.78 -20.93
C ALA A 62 1.15 -2.67 -20.07
N GLY A 63 1.15 -2.47 -18.75
CA GLY A 63 1.90 -3.30 -17.81
C GLY A 63 1.43 -4.76 -17.79
N THR A 64 0.18 -5.04 -18.15
CA THR A 64 -0.36 -6.42 -18.20
C THR A 64 0.16 -7.22 -19.40
N ARG A 65 0.63 -6.53 -20.45
CA ARG A 65 1.21 -7.13 -21.66
C ARG A 65 2.73 -7.10 -21.65
N ASP A 66 3.33 -6.37 -20.71
CA ASP A 66 4.78 -6.25 -20.58
C ASP A 66 5.38 -7.48 -19.85
N PRO A 67 6.24 -8.29 -20.51
CA PRO A 67 6.84 -9.46 -19.89
C PRO A 67 7.74 -9.14 -18.70
N ALA A 68 8.34 -7.94 -18.64
CA ALA A 68 9.11 -7.49 -17.49
C ALA A 68 8.19 -7.29 -16.29
N CYS A 69 7.06 -6.61 -16.46
CA CYS A 69 6.09 -6.39 -15.38
C CYS A 69 5.45 -7.69 -14.89
N LEU A 70 5.15 -8.63 -15.79
CA LEU A 70 4.66 -9.95 -15.41
C LEU A 70 5.64 -10.71 -14.50
N ARG A 71 6.95 -10.60 -14.76
CA ARG A 71 7.97 -11.20 -13.89
C ARG A 71 8.01 -10.54 -12.51
N ILE A 72 7.95 -9.21 -12.45
CA ILE A 72 7.98 -8.47 -11.18
C ILE A 72 6.78 -8.83 -10.29
N TRP A 73 5.57 -8.93 -10.84
CA TRP A 73 4.40 -9.37 -10.07
C TRP A 73 4.50 -10.82 -9.61
N ALA A 74 5.02 -11.71 -10.47
CA ALA A 74 5.22 -13.11 -10.10
C ALA A 74 6.21 -13.25 -8.92
N GLU A 75 7.28 -12.46 -8.92
CA GLU A 75 8.26 -12.42 -7.83
C GLU A 75 7.64 -11.90 -6.52
N ASN A 76 6.90 -10.79 -6.59
CA ASN A 76 6.20 -10.26 -5.42
C ASN A 76 5.24 -11.29 -4.80
N ARG A 77 4.46 -11.99 -5.64
CA ARG A 77 3.57 -13.06 -5.18
C ARG A 77 4.34 -14.22 -4.55
N ARG A 78 5.47 -14.64 -5.14
CA ARG A 78 6.32 -15.71 -4.58
C ARG A 78 6.81 -15.36 -3.18
N ARG A 79 7.26 -14.13 -2.96
CA ARG A 79 7.73 -13.66 -1.64
C ARG A 79 6.61 -13.60 -0.63
N PHE A 80 5.45 -13.06 -1.01
CA PHE A 80 4.29 -12.98 -0.11
C PHE A 80 3.79 -14.37 0.32
N LEU A 81 3.88 -15.35 -0.58
CA LEU A 81 3.47 -16.74 -0.32
C LEU A 81 4.61 -17.63 0.16
N ALA A 82 5.80 -17.08 0.41
CA ALA A 82 6.93 -17.87 0.89
C ALA A 82 6.62 -18.39 2.31
N PRO A 83 6.91 -19.68 2.59
CA PRO A 83 6.85 -20.18 3.96
C PRO A 83 7.73 -19.34 4.88
N ALA A 84 7.28 -19.13 6.12
CA ALA A 84 8.13 -18.49 7.12
C ALA A 84 9.45 -19.26 7.22
N PRO A 85 10.61 -18.56 7.31
CA PRO A 85 11.88 -19.23 7.47
C PRO A 85 11.83 -20.12 8.71
N PRO A 86 12.46 -21.31 8.67
CA PRO A 86 12.46 -22.21 9.82
C PRO A 86 12.98 -21.44 11.03
N ALA A 87 12.28 -21.59 12.17
CA ALA A 87 12.78 -21.07 13.42
C ALA A 87 14.19 -21.64 13.62
N ILE A 88 15.20 -20.75 13.65
CA ILE A 88 16.54 -21.16 14.02
C ILE A 88 16.42 -21.72 15.43
N ASP A 89 16.60 -23.04 15.59
CA ASP A 89 16.70 -23.69 16.88
C ASP A 89 17.76 -22.93 17.67
N ARG A 90 17.31 -22.09 18.61
CA ARG A 90 18.18 -21.46 19.58
C ARG A 90 18.67 -22.61 20.45
N PRO A 91 19.95 -23.02 20.38
CA PRO A 91 20.41 -24.07 21.27
C PRO A 91 20.16 -23.59 22.69
N GLU A 92 19.38 -24.37 23.43
CA GLU A 92 19.18 -24.20 24.86
C GLU A 92 20.57 -24.11 25.49
N ALA A 93 20.94 -22.88 25.89
CA ALA A 93 22.13 -22.66 26.68
C ALA A 93 21.87 -23.30 28.04
N ARG A 94 22.40 -24.52 28.20
CA ARG A 94 22.58 -25.19 29.48
C ARG A 94 23.59 -24.42 30.34
#